data_AF-A0A3N5WD20-F1
#
_entry.id   AF-A0A3N5WD20-F1
#
_cell.length_a   1.000
_cell.length_b   1.000
_cell.length_c   1.000
_cell.angle_alpha   90.00
_cell.angle_beta   90.00
_cell.angle_gamma   90.00
#
_symmetry.space_group_name_H-M   'P 1'
#
loop_
_entity.id
_entity.type
_entity.pdbx_description
1 polymer ?
#
loop_
_entity_poly.entity_id
_entity_poly.type
_entity_poly.pdbx_seq_one_letter_code
_entity_poly.pdbx_strand_id
1 'polypeptide(L)'
;MSMKHGAQALHHLLPILVAGVLAAGSSLGNAASTPKVQPGSAADFRAAFATPQDVAEGKRVAEASCASCHGITGISTAKGVPHIAGQRPLYLYDEMRLYQRGNRGNTPMNNAVRFLSDDALVKVAAYYAGLDPAPPATTPAASGKIAVKADPASAGKAAAAGCAGCHGEIGISKTAGMPNLVGLDPKYLVDATNAYKNGQRKHDMMKTLVSGLSDADINNIAVFYATQKPGKAQTPAPGNQAAGKTAAAACAGCHGDGGVSTSTAPSLAGQDAQYFIAAMRAYKDGSRADPSMKAPASSVDETTLKDMAAYYANQAPQQPKVRKSLTIAEMAQRCDRCHGVDGNSTDPRSPALAAQRTDYLERVLRLYRTGERKSKAMTAMLDGLSDADLDALAAHYARQKARAVIYVPLPSK
;
A
#
# COMPACT_ATOMS: atom_id res chain seq x y z
N MET A 1 -15.95 26.96 -88.39
CA MET A 1 -16.74 27.23 -89.61
C MET A 1 -17.31 25.90 -90.08
N SER A 2 -18.62 25.82 -90.34
CA SER A 2 -19.38 24.62 -90.79
C SER A 2 -19.38 23.40 -89.83
N MET A 3 -20.51 22.77 -89.48
CA MET A 3 -21.58 22.16 -90.31
C MET A 3 -21.07 20.91 -91.06
N LYS A 4 -21.80 19.79 -91.18
CA LYS A 4 -23.17 19.36 -90.79
C LYS A 4 -23.32 17.85 -91.15
N HIS A 5 -24.50 17.27 -90.87
CA HIS A 5 -25.04 16.01 -91.43
C HIS A 5 -24.41 14.71 -90.91
N GLY A 6 -25.14 13.64 -90.54
CA GLY A 6 -26.58 13.42 -90.54
C GLY A 6 -27.05 12.54 -91.72
N ALA A 7 -27.48 11.31 -91.41
CA ALA A 7 -28.21 10.44 -92.32
C ALA A 7 -29.21 9.58 -91.51
N GLN A 8 -30.45 9.48 -92.00
CA GLN A 8 -31.58 8.78 -91.38
C GLN A 8 -32.04 7.61 -92.27
N ALA A 9 -32.64 6.58 -91.67
CA ALA A 9 -33.76 5.79 -92.22
C ALA A 9 -34.42 5.06 -91.03
N LEU A 10 -35.71 5.25 -90.69
CA LEU A 10 -36.95 4.77 -91.36
C LEU A 10 -36.93 3.24 -91.49
N HIS A 11 -37.85 2.43 -90.96
CA HIS A 11 -39.27 2.59 -90.52
C HIS A 11 -39.61 1.57 -89.39
N HIS A 12 -40.81 1.39 -88.78
CA HIS A 12 -42.19 1.90 -88.95
C HIS A 12 -43.00 1.84 -87.61
N LEU A 13 -44.11 2.60 -87.55
CA LEU A 13 -45.42 2.33 -86.89
C LEU A 13 -45.56 1.92 -85.39
N LEU A 14 -46.15 2.86 -84.63
CA LEU A 14 -46.86 2.82 -83.33
C LEU A 14 -48.23 2.07 -83.40
N PRO A 15 -49.08 2.00 -82.34
CA PRO A 15 -48.92 1.94 -80.86
C PRO A 15 -49.68 0.69 -80.26
N ILE A 16 -49.89 0.39 -78.95
CA ILE A 16 -50.61 1.10 -77.85
C ILE A 16 -50.31 0.40 -76.48
N LEU A 17 -50.36 1.20 -75.40
CA LEU A 17 -50.38 0.96 -73.93
C LEU A 17 -50.74 -0.47 -73.41
N VAL A 18 -50.29 -0.94 -72.23
CA VAL A 18 -50.42 -0.36 -70.87
C VAL A 18 -49.24 -0.77 -69.93
N ALA A 19 -49.00 0.03 -68.89
CA ALA A 19 -47.86 -0.09 -67.95
C ALA A 19 -47.84 -1.36 -67.07
N GLY A 20 -46.64 -1.88 -66.81
CA GLY A 20 -46.31 -2.79 -65.71
C GLY A 20 -45.11 -2.24 -64.93
N VAL A 21 -45.29 -1.97 -63.62
CA VAL A 21 -44.25 -1.42 -62.75
C VAL A 21 -43.27 -2.52 -62.32
N LEU A 22 -41.96 -2.26 -62.44
CA LEU A 22 -40.92 -3.20 -61.99
C LEU A 22 -40.91 -3.34 -60.47
N ALA A 23 -40.94 -4.58 -59.98
CA ALA A 23 -40.60 -4.91 -58.61
C ALA A 23 -39.07 -5.03 -58.45
N ALA A 24 -38.44 -4.06 -57.77
CA ALA A 24 -37.07 -4.19 -57.29
C ALA A 24 -37.08 -4.70 -55.83
N GLY A 25 -36.89 -6.01 -55.67
CA GLY A 25 -36.84 -6.66 -54.35
C GLY A 25 -35.52 -6.38 -53.62
N SER A 26 -35.44 -5.28 -52.88
CA SER A 26 -34.31 -5.00 -51.97
C SER A 26 -34.44 -5.84 -50.69
N SER A 27 -33.47 -6.72 -50.45
CA SER A 27 -33.42 -7.57 -49.26
C SER A 27 -33.08 -6.77 -47.99
N LEU A 28 -34.08 -6.53 -47.15
CA LEU A 28 -33.89 -6.15 -45.75
C LEU A 28 -33.35 -7.35 -44.98
N GLY A 29 -32.08 -7.32 -44.54
CA GLY A 29 -31.52 -8.49 -43.86
C GLY A 29 -30.05 -8.45 -43.45
N ASN A 30 -29.57 -7.37 -42.84
CA ASN A 30 -28.25 -7.37 -42.19
C ASN A 30 -28.32 -6.75 -40.79
N ALA A 31 -28.95 -7.49 -39.86
CA ALA A 31 -28.84 -7.19 -38.44
C ALA A 31 -27.36 -7.32 -38.04
N ALA A 32 -26.74 -6.22 -37.60
CA ALA A 32 -25.35 -6.23 -37.18
C ALA A 32 -25.18 -7.16 -35.97
N SER A 33 -24.40 -8.23 -36.15
CA SER A 33 -24.10 -9.20 -35.09
C SER A 33 -23.44 -8.48 -33.92
N THR A 34 -24.13 -8.38 -32.78
CA THR A 34 -23.50 -7.86 -31.56
C THR A 34 -22.31 -8.76 -31.20
N PRO A 35 -21.11 -8.19 -30.96
CA PRO A 35 -19.93 -9.00 -30.70
C PRO A 35 -20.15 -9.84 -29.45
N LYS A 36 -20.04 -11.16 -29.59
CA LYS A 36 -20.32 -12.13 -28.53
C LYS A 36 -19.29 -11.96 -27.40
N VAL A 37 -19.68 -11.24 -26.36
CA VAL A 37 -18.82 -10.94 -25.20
C VAL A 37 -18.33 -12.25 -24.58
N GLN A 38 -17.01 -12.40 -24.49
CA GLN A 38 -16.41 -13.59 -23.89
C GLN A 38 -16.65 -13.60 -22.37
N PRO A 39 -17.12 -14.71 -21.78
CA PRO A 39 -17.39 -14.81 -20.34
C PRO A 39 -16.18 -14.43 -19.47
N GLY A 40 -16.38 -13.45 -18.58
CA GLY A 40 -15.36 -12.84 -17.71
C GLY A 40 -14.16 -12.23 -18.46
N SER A 41 -14.39 -11.75 -19.69
CA SER A 41 -13.55 -10.70 -20.26
C SER A 41 -13.82 -9.37 -19.56
N ALA A 42 -12.95 -8.37 -19.75
CA ALA A 42 -13.17 -7.03 -19.19
C ALA A 42 -14.50 -6.37 -19.65
N ALA A 43 -15.10 -6.86 -20.74
CA ALA A 43 -16.39 -6.40 -21.27
C ALA A 43 -17.61 -7.17 -20.74
N ASP A 44 -17.45 -8.20 -19.90
CA ASP A 44 -18.56 -8.98 -19.38
C ASP A 44 -19.28 -8.29 -18.20
N PHE A 45 -20.28 -7.48 -18.54
CA PHE A 45 -21.12 -6.78 -17.57
C PHE A 45 -22.45 -7.49 -17.24
N ARG A 46 -22.66 -8.75 -17.68
CA ARG A 46 -23.98 -9.41 -17.56
C ARG A 46 -24.55 -9.42 -16.13
N ALA A 47 -23.71 -9.60 -15.12
CA ALA A 47 -24.14 -9.59 -13.72
C ALA A 47 -24.62 -8.20 -13.22
N ALA A 48 -24.19 -7.09 -13.83
CA ALA A 48 -24.68 -5.75 -13.49
C ALA A 48 -26.03 -5.41 -14.13
N PHE A 49 -26.44 -6.13 -15.18
CA PHE A 49 -27.64 -5.84 -15.97
C PHE A 49 -28.62 -7.04 -16.00
N ALA A 50 -28.58 -7.88 -14.98
CA ALA A 50 -29.46 -9.03 -14.83
C ALA A 50 -30.93 -8.60 -14.65
N THR A 51 -31.85 -9.37 -15.22
CA THR A 51 -33.29 -9.12 -15.11
C THR A 51 -33.85 -9.58 -13.75
N PRO A 52 -35.09 -9.17 -13.37
CA PRO A 52 -35.76 -9.73 -12.20
C PRO A 52 -35.93 -11.27 -12.26
N GLN A 53 -36.05 -11.85 -13.46
CA GLN A 53 -36.09 -13.30 -13.64
C GLN A 53 -34.73 -13.95 -13.35
N ASP A 54 -33.64 -13.34 -13.80
CA ASP A 54 -32.27 -13.79 -13.52
C ASP A 54 -31.97 -13.75 -12.01
N VAL A 55 -32.40 -12.69 -11.33
CA VAL A 55 -32.31 -12.56 -9.86
C VAL A 55 -33.13 -13.63 -9.14
N ALA A 56 -34.35 -13.92 -9.61
CA ALA A 56 -35.21 -14.96 -9.04
C ALA A 56 -34.66 -16.38 -9.25
N GLU A 57 -33.97 -16.64 -10.36
CA GLU A 57 -33.25 -17.91 -10.59
C GLU A 57 -31.96 -17.98 -9.77
N GLY A 58 -31.20 -16.89 -9.70
CA GLY A 58 -30.01 -16.73 -8.86
C GLY A 58 -30.29 -17.02 -7.39
N LYS A 59 -31.46 -16.62 -6.88
CA LYS A 59 -31.93 -16.98 -5.54
C LYS A 59 -31.99 -18.50 -5.32
N ARG A 60 -32.51 -19.27 -6.28
CA ARG A 60 -32.61 -20.75 -6.16
C ARG A 60 -31.23 -21.41 -6.11
N VAL A 61 -30.29 -20.91 -6.91
CA VAL A 61 -28.89 -21.39 -6.89
C VAL A 61 -28.21 -20.99 -5.58
N ALA A 62 -28.46 -19.78 -5.08
CA ALA A 62 -27.95 -19.32 -3.79
C ALA A 62 -28.48 -20.16 -2.62
N GLU A 63 -29.77 -20.52 -2.61
CA GLU A 63 -30.38 -21.45 -1.65
C GLU A 63 -29.69 -22.81 -1.66
N ALA A 64 -29.44 -23.36 -2.86
CA ALA A 64 -28.84 -24.69 -3.01
C ALA A 64 -27.33 -24.75 -2.73
N SER A 65 -26.57 -23.68 -2.98
CA SER A 65 -25.10 -23.73 -3.02
C SER A 65 -24.35 -22.70 -2.16
N CYS A 66 -25.02 -21.67 -1.65
CA CYS A 66 -24.35 -20.54 -0.97
C CYS A 66 -24.88 -20.26 0.44
N ALA A 67 -26.19 -20.44 0.65
CA ALA A 67 -26.90 -20.02 1.86
C ALA A 67 -26.44 -20.74 3.14
N SER A 68 -25.91 -21.97 3.03
CA SER A 68 -25.37 -22.75 4.16
C SER A 68 -24.18 -22.09 4.86
N CYS A 69 -23.42 -21.25 4.15
CA CYS A 69 -22.26 -20.52 4.70
C CYS A 69 -22.51 -19.01 4.78
N HIS A 70 -23.06 -18.40 3.73
CA HIS A 70 -23.23 -16.94 3.64
C HIS A 70 -24.57 -16.43 4.16
N GLY A 71 -25.51 -17.33 4.47
CA GLY A 71 -26.92 -16.99 4.67
C GLY A 71 -27.63 -16.71 3.34
N ILE A 72 -28.94 -16.90 3.31
CA ILE A 72 -29.74 -16.54 2.12
C ILE A 72 -29.77 -15.01 1.91
N THR A 73 -29.75 -14.24 3.00
CA THR A 73 -29.62 -12.78 2.97
C THR A 73 -28.21 -12.29 2.61
N GLY A 74 -27.22 -13.18 2.48
CA GLY A 74 -25.82 -12.82 2.22
C GLY A 74 -25.09 -12.19 3.41
N ILE A 75 -25.73 -12.11 4.59
CA ILE A 75 -25.15 -11.58 5.83
C ILE A 75 -24.65 -12.75 6.69
N SER A 76 -23.43 -13.20 6.39
CA SER A 76 -22.75 -14.30 7.11
C SER A 76 -22.53 -14.07 8.61
N THR A 77 -22.94 -15.03 9.44
CA THR A 77 -22.57 -15.12 10.86
C THR A 77 -21.31 -15.98 11.10
N ALA A 78 -20.88 -16.80 10.14
CA ALA A 78 -19.76 -17.73 10.28
C ALA A 78 -18.37 -17.05 10.26
N LYS A 79 -17.46 -17.52 11.12
CA LYS A 79 -16.11 -16.94 11.28
C LYS A 79 -15.29 -17.04 9.98
N GLY A 80 -14.75 -15.92 9.52
CA GLY A 80 -13.97 -15.83 8.28
C GLY A 80 -14.76 -16.01 6.97
N VAL A 81 -16.09 -16.14 7.03
CA VAL A 81 -16.96 -16.19 5.84
C VAL A 81 -17.56 -14.80 5.63
N PRO A 82 -17.33 -14.14 4.47
CA PRO A 82 -17.71 -12.73 4.27
C PRO A 82 -19.21 -12.52 4.14
N HIS A 83 -19.63 -11.29 4.45
CA HIS A 83 -20.87 -10.74 3.91
C HIS A 83 -20.72 -10.53 2.40
N ILE A 84 -21.73 -10.96 1.64
CA ILE A 84 -21.81 -10.81 0.17
C ILE A 84 -23.07 -10.03 -0.27
N ALA A 85 -23.98 -9.74 0.67
CA ALA A 85 -25.13 -8.87 0.46
C ALA A 85 -24.69 -7.46 0.02
N GLY A 86 -25.30 -6.95 -1.05
CA GLY A 86 -25.01 -5.61 -1.60
C GLY A 86 -23.61 -5.46 -2.22
N GLN A 87 -22.83 -6.55 -2.30
CA GLN A 87 -21.50 -6.54 -2.91
C GLN A 87 -21.58 -6.38 -4.43
N ARG A 88 -20.54 -5.87 -5.08
CA ARG A 88 -20.62 -5.49 -6.50
C ARG A 88 -20.75 -6.72 -7.42
N PRO A 89 -21.63 -6.68 -8.44
CA PRO A 89 -22.03 -7.89 -9.16
C PRO A 89 -20.92 -8.46 -10.05
N LEU A 90 -20.14 -7.63 -10.74
CA LEU A 90 -18.99 -8.14 -11.51
C LEU A 90 -17.90 -8.65 -10.58
N TYR A 91 -17.63 -7.96 -9.46
CA TYR A 91 -16.73 -8.46 -8.42
C TYR A 91 -17.14 -9.86 -7.93
N LEU A 92 -18.41 -10.08 -7.55
CA LEU A 92 -18.90 -11.39 -7.13
C LEU A 92 -18.73 -12.46 -8.21
N TYR A 93 -19.08 -12.14 -9.46
CA TYR A 93 -18.92 -13.04 -10.61
C TYR A 93 -17.46 -13.43 -10.87
N ASP A 94 -16.57 -12.44 -11.01
CA ASP A 94 -15.15 -12.65 -11.29
C ASP A 94 -14.48 -13.46 -10.17
N GLU A 95 -14.84 -13.17 -8.92
CA GLU A 95 -14.31 -13.87 -7.75
C GLU A 95 -14.77 -15.33 -7.67
N MET A 96 -16.02 -15.64 -8.02
CA MET A 96 -16.48 -17.03 -8.15
C MET A 96 -15.70 -17.77 -9.24
N ARG A 97 -15.39 -17.11 -10.37
CA ARG A 97 -14.54 -17.72 -11.42
C ARG A 97 -13.07 -17.85 -11.00
N LEU A 98 -12.56 -16.98 -10.13
CA LEU A 98 -11.24 -17.16 -9.52
C LEU A 98 -11.20 -18.37 -8.58
N TYR A 99 -12.29 -18.65 -7.85
CA TYR A 99 -12.42 -19.89 -7.09
C TYR A 99 -12.55 -21.13 -8.00
N GLN A 100 -13.39 -21.11 -9.04
CA GLN A 100 -13.49 -22.24 -9.99
C GLN A 100 -12.14 -22.64 -10.59
N ARG A 101 -11.31 -21.64 -10.94
CA ARG A 101 -9.98 -21.84 -11.55
C ARG A 101 -8.86 -22.10 -10.52
N GLY A 102 -9.16 -22.17 -9.22
CA GLY A 102 -8.16 -22.35 -8.16
C GLY A 102 -7.28 -21.11 -7.86
N ASN A 103 -7.47 -20.00 -8.58
CA ASN A 103 -6.60 -18.82 -8.54
C ASN A 103 -6.72 -17.96 -7.26
N ARG A 104 -7.73 -18.22 -6.41
CA ARG A 104 -7.94 -17.51 -5.12
C ARG A 104 -7.76 -18.38 -3.87
N GLY A 105 -7.83 -19.71 -3.98
CA GLY A 105 -7.61 -20.66 -2.89
C GLY A 105 -8.61 -20.58 -1.71
N ASN A 106 -9.65 -21.42 -1.72
CA ASN A 106 -10.45 -21.73 -0.53
C ASN A 106 -11.25 -23.03 -0.77
N THR A 107 -10.83 -24.17 -0.22
CA THR A 107 -11.44 -25.49 -0.53
C THR A 107 -12.98 -25.52 -0.41
N PRO A 108 -13.62 -24.93 0.62
CA PRO A 108 -15.07 -24.79 0.67
C PRO A 108 -15.67 -24.04 -0.53
N MET A 109 -15.21 -22.82 -0.85
CA MET A 109 -15.72 -22.07 -2.00
C MET A 109 -15.40 -22.73 -3.34
N ASN A 110 -14.18 -23.25 -3.52
CA ASN A 110 -13.81 -24.04 -4.69
C ASN A 110 -14.84 -25.15 -4.96
N ASN A 111 -15.24 -25.90 -3.92
CA ASN A 111 -16.24 -26.95 -4.03
C ASN A 111 -17.67 -26.44 -4.26
N ALA A 112 -18.03 -25.26 -3.73
CA ALA A 112 -19.34 -24.65 -3.95
C ALA A 112 -19.55 -24.19 -5.40
N VAL A 113 -18.49 -23.70 -6.08
CA VAL A 113 -18.63 -23.15 -7.44
C VAL A 113 -18.25 -24.11 -8.57
N ARG A 114 -17.51 -25.20 -8.32
CA ARG A 114 -16.90 -26.06 -9.37
C ARG A 114 -17.87 -26.67 -10.40
N PHE A 115 -19.16 -26.79 -10.07
CA PHE A 115 -20.18 -27.35 -10.95
C PHE A 115 -21.23 -26.32 -11.43
N LEU A 116 -21.07 -25.04 -11.07
CA LEU A 116 -21.97 -23.98 -11.52
C LEU A 116 -21.58 -23.49 -12.93
N SER A 117 -22.57 -23.31 -13.80
CA SER A 117 -22.35 -22.69 -15.12
C SER A 117 -22.03 -21.20 -15.00
N ASP A 118 -21.36 -20.63 -16.00
CA ASP A 118 -21.11 -19.17 -16.06
C ASP A 118 -22.42 -18.35 -15.95
N ASP A 119 -23.53 -18.87 -16.46
CA ASP A 119 -24.86 -18.28 -16.36
C ASP A 119 -25.41 -18.31 -14.92
N ALA A 120 -25.29 -19.45 -14.23
CA ALA A 120 -25.65 -19.57 -12.82
C ALA A 120 -24.80 -18.64 -11.93
N LEU A 121 -23.50 -18.49 -12.22
CA LEU A 121 -22.64 -17.53 -11.52
C LEU A 121 -23.08 -16.07 -11.72
N VAL A 122 -23.44 -15.68 -12.95
CA VAL A 122 -23.98 -14.34 -13.24
C VAL A 122 -25.26 -14.08 -12.43
N LYS A 123 -26.17 -15.05 -12.41
CA LYS A 123 -27.46 -14.96 -11.69
C LYS A 123 -27.29 -14.89 -10.17
N VAL A 124 -26.43 -15.72 -9.57
CA VAL A 124 -26.11 -15.68 -8.13
C VAL A 124 -25.43 -14.35 -7.75
N ALA A 125 -24.50 -13.87 -8.57
CA ALA A 125 -23.84 -12.59 -8.34
C ALA A 125 -24.85 -11.42 -8.34
N ALA A 126 -25.76 -11.39 -9.31
CA ALA A 126 -26.84 -10.41 -9.36
C ALA A 126 -27.79 -10.51 -8.16
N TYR A 127 -28.16 -11.73 -7.75
CA TYR A 127 -29.01 -11.95 -6.58
C TYR A 127 -28.41 -11.33 -5.31
N TYR A 128 -27.19 -11.71 -4.94
CA TYR A 128 -26.55 -11.19 -3.73
C TYR A 128 -26.21 -9.70 -3.82
N ALA A 129 -25.87 -9.18 -5.00
CA ALA A 129 -25.63 -7.75 -5.22
C ALA A 129 -26.90 -6.89 -5.02
N GLY A 130 -28.08 -7.45 -5.27
CA GLY A 130 -29.37 -6.77 -5.09
C GLY A 130 -29.92 -6.78 -3.65
N LEU A 131 -29.26 -7.44 -2.69
CA LEU A 131 -29.69 -7.49 -1.29
C LEU A 131 -29.20 -6.29 -0.48
N ASP A 132 -29.95 -5.95 0.57
CA ASP A 132 -29.52 -4.95 1.55
C ASP A 132 -28.18 -5.33 2.20
N PRO A 133 -27.18 -4.44 2.21
CA PRO A 133 -25.90 -4.71 2.86
C PRO A 133 -26.03 -5.01 4.36
N ALA A 134 -25.00 -5.65 4.91
CA ALA A 134 -24.89 -5.84 6.36
C ALA A 134 -24.93 -4.48 7.11
N PRO A 135 -25.56 -4.42 8.30
CA PRO A 135 -25.45 -3.25 9.17
C PRO A 135 -23.99 -3.08 9.65
N PRO A 136 -23.54 -1.85 9.95
CA PRO A 136 -22.24 -1.61 10.56
C PRO A 136 -22.02 -2.42 11.84
N ALA A 137 -20.77 -2.81 12.12
CA ALA A 137 -20.40 -3.43 13.38
C ALA A 137 -20.69 -2.49 14.56
N THR A 138 -21.74 -2.80 15.33
CA THR A 138 -22.20 -2.03 16.50
C THR A 138 -21.36 -2.32 17.75
N THR A 139 -20.83 -3.54 17.86
CA THR A 139 -19.96 -3.97 18.95
C THR A 139 -18.50 -3.70 18.60
N PRO A 140 -17.64 -3.25 19.52
CA PRO A 140 -16.21 -3.41 19.35
C PRO A 140 -15.91 -4.89 19.12
N ALA A 141 -15.35 -5.25 17.96
CA ALA A 141 -14.87 -6.60 17.68
C ALA A 141 -14.04 -7.07 18.88
N ALA A 142 -14.36 -8.25 19.44
CA ALA A 142 -14.07 -8.62 20.83
C ALA A 142 -12.65 -8.27 21.30
N SER A 143 -12.52 -7.04 21.80
CA SER A 143 -11.23 -6.46 22.17
C SER A 143 -10.77 -7.07 23.48
N GLY A 144 -10.00 -8.15 23.40
CA GLY A 144 -8.90 -8.35 24.35
C GLY A 144 -7.98 -7.14 24.24
N LYS A 145 -8.34 -6.07 24.96
CA LYS A 145 -7.90 -4.66 24.82
C LYS A 145 -7.01 -4.44 23.59
N ILE A 146 -7.63 -4.21 22.42
CA ILE A 146 -6.92 -3.61 21.28
C ILE A 146 -6.65 -2.16 21.65
N ALA A 147 -5.64 -1.97 22.51
CA ALA A 147 -4.85 -0.76 22.48
C ALA A 147 -4.37 -0.62 21.04
N VAL A 148 -4.73 0.49 20.40
CA VAL A 148 -4.05 0.92 19.18
C VAL A 148 -2.58 0.93 19.55
N LYS A 149 -1.82 -0.07 19.06
CA LYS A 149 -0.40 -0.18 19.41
C LYS A 149 0.22 1.14 18.98
N ALA A 150 0.84 1.82 19.95
CA ALA A 150 1.16 3.23 19.79
C ALA A 150 1.90 3.45 18.47
N ASP A 151 1.55 4.54 17.77
CA ASP A 151 2.22 4.99 16.54
C ASP A 151 3.74 4.78 16.65
N PRO A 152 4.46 4.30 15.61
CA PRO A 152 5.87 3.93 15.73
C PRO A 152 6.78 4.98 16.39
N ALA A 153 6.54 6.29 16.20
CA ALA A 153 7.29 7.32 16.92
C ALA A 153 6.88 7.44 18.40
N SER A 154 5.61 7.25 18.72
CA SER A 154 5.07 7.19 20.09
C SER A 154 5.51 5.94 20.86
N ALA A 155 5.46 4.76 20.24
CA ALA A 155 6.04 3.52 20.76
C ALA A 155 7.56 3.65 20.92
N GLY A 156 8.22 4.31 19.96
CA GLY A 156 9.64 4.62 19.99
C GLY A 156 10.02 5.52 21.16
N LYS A 157 9.20 6.54 21.46
CA LYS A 157 9.40 7.39 22.65
C LYS A 157 9.36 6.57 23.95
N ALA A 158 8.43 5.63 24.06
CA ALA A 158 8.31 4.77 25.24
C ALA A 158 9.50 3.80 25.36
N ALA A 159 9.90 3.15 24.27
CA ALA A 159 11.06 2.26 24.22
C ALA A 159 12.39 3.01 24.44
N ALA A 160 12.49 4.27 24.01
CA ALA A 160 13.65 5.15 24.18
C ALA A 160 13.74 5.78 25.59
N ALA A 161 12.81 5.51 26.51
CA ALA A 161 12.80 6.14 27.84
C ALA A 161 14.12 5.93 28.61
N GLY A 162 14.74 4.74 28.50
CA GLY A 162 16.05 4.45 29.10
C GLY A 162 17.23 5.15 28.42
N CYS A 163 17.09 5.57 27.16
CA CYS A 163 18.14 6.25 26.39
C CYS A 163 18.27 7.73 26.77
N ALA A 164 17.18 8.35 27.21
CA ALA A 164 17.07 9.78 27.51
C ALA A 164 18.06 10.28 28.57
N GLY A 165 18.40 9.45 29.57
CA GLY A 165 19.33 9.82 30.65
C GLY A 165 20.76 10.08 30.17
N CYS A 166 21.15 9.51 29.03
CA CYS A 166 22.48 9.70 28.44
C CYS A 166 22.42 10.60 27.20
N HIS A 167 21.52 10.30 26.25
CA HIS A 167 21.45 10.97 24.95
C HIS A 167 20.54 12.22 24.94
N GLY A 168 19.92 12.56 26.08
CA GLY A 168 18.90 13.60 26.20
C GLY A 168 17.51 13.14 25.77
N GLU A 169 16.46 13.76 26.33
CA GLU A 169 15.05 13.35 26.12
C GLU A 169 14.65 13.25 24.65
N ILE A 170 15.09 14.21 23.83
CA ILE A 170 14.86 14.23 22.39
C ILE A 170 16.08 13.78 21.57
N GLY A 171 17.12 13.20 22.17
CA GLY A 171 18.31 12.70 21.48
C GLY A 171 19.37 13.77 21.16
N ILE A 172 19.30 14.92 21.82
CA ILE A 172 20.36 15.94 21.84
C ILE A 172 21.14 15.80 23.15
N SER A 173 22.40 15.36 23.03
CA SER A 173 23.31 15.15 24.14
C SER A 173 23.72 16.47 24.79
N LYS A 174 23.87 16.41 26.12
CA LYS A 174 24.50 17.44 26.96
C LYS A 174 25.76 16.90 27.66
N THR A 175 26.15 15.68 27.34
CA THR A 175 27.21 14.93 28.03
C THR A 175 28.34 14.69 27.04
N ALA A 176 29.52 15.23 27.34
CA ALA A 176 30.68 15.09 26.47
C ALA A 176 31.05 13.59 26.30
N GLY A 177 31.33 13.18 25.07
CA GLY A 177 31.58 11.79 24.69
C GLY A 177 30.31 10.98 24.39
N MET A 178 29.13 11.52 24.68
CA MET A 178 27.85 10.87 24.41
C MET A 178 27.22 11.41 23.12
N PRO A 179 26.86 10.56 22.15
CA PRO A 179 26.39 11.02 20.85
C PRO A 179 24.97 11.58 20.86
N ASN A 180 24.72 12.54 19.97
CA ASN A 180 23.39 12.85 19.48
C ASN A 180 22.84 11.68 18.66
N LEU A 181 21.55 11.41 18.86
CA LEU A 181 20.76 10.44 18.10
C LEU A 181 19.89 11.09 17.02
N VAL A 182 19.66 12.41 17.10
CA VAL A 182 18.93 13.19 16.10
C VAL A 182 19.74 13.48 14.84
N GLY A 183 19.07 13.70 13.71
CA GLY A 183 19.72 13.99 12.42
C GLY A 183 20.34 12.77 11.74
N LEU A 184 20.26 11.60 12.37
CA LEU A 184 20.71 10.31 11.85
C LEU A 184 19.55 9.59 11.14
N ASP A 185 19.85 8.94 10.02
CA ASP A 185 18.88 8.14 9.28
C ASP A 185 18.36 6.95 10.12
N PRO A 186 17.05 6.61 10.07
CA PRO A 186 16.51 5.47 10.81
C PRO A 186 17.25 4.17 10.54
N LYS A 187 17.65 3.90 9.28
CA LYS A 187 18.36 2.67 8.94
C LYS A 187 19.74 2.62 9.62
N TYR A 188 20.46 3.74 9.63
CA TYR A 188 21.73 3.80 10.36
C TYR A 188 21.54 3.58 11.87
N LEU A 189 20.49 4.11 12.48
CA LEU A 189 20.18 3.89 13.90
C LEU A 189 19.88 2.40 14.18
N VAL A 190 19.10 1.73 13.34
CA VAL A 190 18.85 0.28 13.42
C VAL A 190 20.15 -0.52 13.28
N ASP A 191 20.91 -0.27 12.21
CA ASP A 191 22.15 -0.99 11.91
C ASP A 191 23.20 -0.79 13.02
N ALA A 192 23.35 0.44 13.54
CA ALA A 192 24.26 0.75 14.64
C ALA A 192 23.83 0.11 15.97
N THR A 193 22.53 0.03 16.25
CA THR A 193 21.99 -0.63 17.45
C THR A 193 22.22 -2.14 17.40
N ASN A 194 21.98 -2.75 16.23
CA ASN A 194 22.29 -4.17 16.00
C ASN A 194 23.80 -4.46 16.08
N ALA A 195 24.66 -3.57 15.59
CA ALA A 195 26.12 -3.70 15.70
C ALA A 195 26.61 -3.66 17.17
N TYR A 196 25.95 -2.91 18.06
CA TYR A 196 26.22 -2.99 19.50
C TYR A 196 25.70 -4.31 20.10
N LYS A 197 24.47 -4.72 19.75
CA LYS A 197 23.81 -5.94 20.23
C LYS A 197 24.61 -7.21 19.90
N ASN A 198 25.11 -7.31 18.66
CA ASN A 198 25.89 -8.45 18.18
C ASN A 198 27.40 -8.36 18.47
N GLY A 199 27.90 -7.21 18.96
CA GLY A 199 29.30 -6.99 19.31
C GLY A 199 30.24 -6.59 18.17
N GLN A 200 29.75 -6.37 16.94
CA GLN A 200 30.53 -5.79 15.82
C GLN A 200 31.04 -4.37 16.15
N ARG A 201 30.32 -3.67 17.04
CA ARG A 201 30.70 -2.38 17.61
C ARG A 201 30.90 -2.55 19.12
N LYS A 202 32.16 -2.63 19.57
CA LYS A 202 32.50 -2.90 20.96
C LYS A 202 32.23 -1.68 21.85
N HIS A 203 31.32 -1.82 22.82
CA HIS A 203 31.10 -0.88 23.92
C HIS A 203 30.20 -1.53 24.97
N ASP A 204 30.71 -1.83 26.17
CA ASP A 204 30.02 -2.73 27.13
C ASP A 204 28.72 -2.13 27.68
N MET A 205 28.71 -0.83 28.00
CA MET A 205 27.49 -0.11 28.42
C MET A 205 26.40 -0.17 27.33
N MET A 206 26.71 0.22 26.09
CA MET A 206 25.72 0.19 25.00
C MET A 206 25.26 -1.22 24.69
N LYS A 207 26.16 -2.21 24.65
CA LYS A 207 25.79 -3.62 24.45
C LYS A 207 24.81 -4.09 25.52
N THR A 208 25.07 -3.80 26.79
CA THR A 208 24.17 -4.13 27.91
C THR A 208 22.79 -3.50 27.73
N LEU A 209 22.74 -2.19 27.42
CA LEU A 209 21.49 -1.45 27.24
C LEU A 209 20.64 -1.95 26.06
N VAL A 210 21.25 -2.35 24.93
CA VAL A 210 20.51 -2.77 23.73
C VAL A 210 20.21 -4.27 23.66
N SER A 211 20.82 -5.09 24.52
CA SER A 211 20.69 -6.56 24.46
C SER A 211 19.25 -7.04 24.67
N GLY A 212 18.46 -6.34 25.49
CA GLY A 212 17.07 -6.66 25.78
C GLY A 212 16.04 -6.11 24.77
N LEU A 213 16.45 -5.29 23.79
CA LEU A 213 15.52 -4.67 22.84
C LEU A 213 15.06 -5.69 21.78
N SER A 214 13.74 -5.74 21.53
CA SER A 214 13.21 -6.48 20.38
C SER A 214 13.48 -5.70 19.08
N ASP A 215 13.44 -6.39 17.94
CA ASP A 215 13.66 -5.75 16.64
C ASP A 215 12.56 -4.70 16.34
N ALA A 216 11.35 -4.88 16.90
CA ALA A 216 10.30 -3.88 16.84
C ALA A 216 10.66 -2.62 17.65
N ASP A 217 11.24 -2.78 18.85
CA ASP A 217 11.67 -1.65 19.67
C ASP A 217 12.82 -0.88 19.01
N ILE A 218 13.81 -1.59 18.44
CA ILE A 218 14.94 -0.98 17.72
C ILE A 218 14.43 -0.13 16.55
N ASN A 219 13.51 -0.66 15.74
CA ASN A 219 12.89 0.08 14.64
C ASN A 219 12.09 1.30 15.12
N ASN A 220 11.29 1.16 16.18
CA ASN A 220 10.49 2.24 16.74
C ASN A 220 11.38 3.36 17.33
N ILE A 221 12.41 3.02 18.09
CA ILE A 221 13.40 3.97 18.65
C ILE A 221 14.08 4.75 17.51
N ALA A 222 14.48 4.06 16.44
CA ALA A 222 15.09 4.70 15.28
C ALA A 222 14.16 5.72 14.59
N VAL A 223 12.87 5.37 14.41
CA VAL A 223 11.86 6.30 13.86
C VAL A 223 11.62 7.48 14.81
N PHE A 224 11.56 7.24 16.13
CA PHE A 224 11.39 8.30 17.12
C PHE A 224 12.52 9.34 17.06
N TYR A 225 13.78 8.93 17.12
CA TYR A 225 14.91 9.88 17.12
C TYR A 225 15.10 10.59 15.78
N ALA A 226 14.90 9.90 14.65
CA ALA A 226 14.98 10.50 13.33
C ALA A 226 13.85 11.52 13.03
N THR A 227 12.71 11.41 13.72
CA THR A 227 11.59 12.37 13.59
C THR A 227 11.66 13.56 14.55
N GLN A 228 12.62 13.61 15.48
CA GLN A 228 12.83 14.79 16.33
C GLN A 228 13.44 15.96 15.55
N LYS A 229 13.22 17.18 16.03
CA LYS A 229 13.90 18.38 15.52
C LYS A 229 15.40 18.29 15.84
N PRO A 230 16.30 18.25 14.84
CA PRO A 230 17.72 18.12 15.12
C PRO A 230 18.30 19.38 15.76
N GLY A 231 19.36 19.19 16.55
CA GLY A 231 20.15 20.25 17.14
C GLY A 231 21.58 19.78 17.38
N LYS A 232 22.50 20.73 17.57
CA LYS A 232 23.90 20.45 17.89
C LYS A 232 24.02 19.90 19.31
N ALA A 233 25.02 19.04 19.56
CA ALA A 233 25.38 18.62 20.90
C ALA A 233 25.70 19.85 21.77
N GLN A 234 25.26 19.83 23.03
CA GLN A 234 25.43 20.95 23.96
C GLN A 234 26.73 20.81 24.76
N THR A 235 27.84 20.55 24.08
CA THR A 235 29.13 20.17 24.66
C THR A 235 30.29 20.99 24.07
N PRO A 236 31.40 21.19 24.79
CA PRO A 236 32.55 21.92 24.27
C PRO A 236 33.22 21.17 23.10
N ALA A 237 33.53 21.91 22.04
CA ALA A 237 34.17 21.38 20.84
C ALA A 237 35.49 22.12 20.53
N PRO A 238 36.58 21.88 21.28
CA PRO A 238 37.85 22.55 21.10
C PRO A 238 38.58 22.08 19.85
N GLY A 239 38.98 23.02 18.99
CA GLY A 239 39.72 22.79 17.75
C GLY A 239 39.58 23.95 16.78
N ASN A 240 40.43 23.99 15.75
CA ASN A 240 40.38 25.00 14.70
C ASN A 240 39.35 24.59 13.63
N GLN A 241 38.15 25.20 13.68
CA GLN A 241 37.06 24.90 12.75
C GLN A 241 37.41 25.19 11.27
N ALA A 242 38.31 26.14 10.99
CA ALA A 242 38.72 26.46 9.62
C ALA A 242 39.65 25.38 9.06
N ALA A 243 40.62 24.91 9.84
CA ALA A 243 41.44 23.75 9.49
C ALA A 243 40.58 22.47 9.35
N GLY A 244 39.64 22.28 10.29
CA GLY A 244 38.70 21.17 10.30
C GLY A 244 37.81 21.12 9.07
N LYS A 245 37.30 22.26 8.60
CA LYS A 245 36.54 22.37 7.34
C LYS A 245 37.37 21.90 6.15
N THR A 246 38.63 22.31 6.06
CA THR A 246 39.54 21.92 4.97
C THR A 246 39.82 20.42 5.00
N ALA A 247 40.11 19.86 6.17
CA ALA A 247 40.34 18.42 6.33
C ALA A 247 39.07 17.57 6.06
N ALA A 248 37.89 18.08 6.41
CA ALA A 248 36.60 17.44 6.20
C ALA A 248 36.15 17.37 4.72
N ALA A 249 36.82 18.08 3.80
CA ALA A 249 36.41 18.15 2.39
C ALA A 249 36.32 16.77 1.72
N ALA A 250 37.27 15.87 1.99
CA ALA A 250 37.27 14.51 1.44
C ALA A 250 36.12 13.63 1.98
N CYS A 251 35.60 13.93 3.17
CA CYS A 251 34.52 13.17 3.80
C CYS A 251 33.14 13.48 3.21
N ALA A 252 32.98 14.65 2.58
CA ALA A 252 31.71 15.12 2.04
C ALA A 252 31.14 14.22 0.92
N GLY A 253 32.01 13.48 0.20
CA GLY A 253 31.58 12.53 -0.84
C GLY A 253 30.73 11.37 -0.32
N CYS A 254 30.80 11.03 0.97
CA CYS A 254 29.95 10.02 1.61
C CYS A 254 28.98 10.63 2.63
N HIS A 255 29.48 11.54 3.48
CA HIS A 255 28.72 12.13 4.59
C HIS A 255 27.94 13.40 4.21
N GLY A 256 27.99 13.81 2.94
CA GLY A 256 27.34 15.01 2.42
C GLY A 256 28.05 16.32 2.78
N ASP A 257 27.67 17.40 2.11
CA ASP A 257 28.18 18.74 2.41
C ASP A 257 27.79 19.17 3.83
N GLY A 258 28.70 19.85 4.52
CA GLY A 258 28.59 20.14 5.96
C GLY A 258 28.47 18.90 6.86
N GLY A 259 28.65 17.68 6.35
CA GLY A 259 28.35 16.45 7.09
C GLY A 259 26.85 16.16 7.24
N VAL A 260 26.00 16.68 6.36
CA VAL A 260 24.58 16.35 6.29
C VAL A 260 24.37 15.26 5.24
N SER A 261 24.21 14.02 5.69
CA SER A 261 24.16 12.88 4.76
C SER A 261 22.78 12.72 4.11
N THR A 262 22.81 12.28 2.86
CA THR A 262 21.65 11.82 2.08
C THR A 262 21.77 10.34 1.67
N SER A 263 22.79 9.65 2.19
CA SER A 263 23.15 8.27 1.85
C SER A 263 23.05 7.34 3.08
N THR A 264 23.50 6.09 2.95
CA THR A 264 23.62 5.15 4.08
C THR A 264 24.72 5.53 5.08
N ALA A 265 25.64 6.44 4.73
CA ALA A 265 26.59 6.99 5.68
C ALA A 265 25.86 7.90 6.69
N PRO A 266 26.25 7.91 7.98
CA PRO A 266 25.61 8.77 8.98
C PRO A 266 25.92 10.25 8.76
N SER A 267 24.96 11.12 9.10
CA SER A 267 25.24 12.54 9.30
C SER A 267 26.26 12.75 10.43
N LEU A 268 27.18 13.69 10.20
CA LEU A 268 28.20 14.13 11.15
C LEU A 268 27.88 15.52 11.74
N ALA A 269 27.06 16.31 11.05
CA ALA A 269 26.70 17.66 11.47
C ALA A 269 26.06 17.69 12.87
N GLY A 270 26.54 18.59 13.73
CA GLY A 270 26.04 18.78 15.08
C GLY A 270 26.34 17.66 16.07
N GLN A 271 27.17 16.67 15.71
CA GLN A 271 27.54 15.54 16.58
C GLN A 271 28.51 15.97 17.70
N ASP A 272 28.50 15.26 18.83
CA ASP A 272 29.44 15.51 19.94
C ASP A 272 30.90 15.31 19.51
N ALA A 273 31.76 16.27 19.83
CA ALA A 273 33.15 16.31 19.38
C ALA A 273 34.00 15.18 19.98
N GLN A 274 33.81 14.84 21.26
CA GLN A 274 34.56 13.77 21.90
C GLN A 274 34.13 12.39 21.38
N TYR A 275 32.82 12.19 21.15
CA TYR A 275 32.28 10.99 20.51
C TYR A 275 32.82 10.84 19.08
N PHE A 276 32.91 11.92 18.30
CA PHE A 276 33.49 11.89 16.95
C PHE A 276 34.94 11.39 17.00
N ILE A 277 35.78 11.96 17.88
CA ILE A 277 37.18 11.54 18.07
C ILE A 277 37.25 10.07 18.52
N ALA A 278 36.44 9.67 19.49
CA ALA A 278 36.39 8.29 19.98
C ALA A 278 35.94 7.30 18.89
N ALA A 279 34.96 7.67 18.07
CA ALA A 279 34.49 6.86 16.94
C ALA A 279 35.57 6.70 15.86
N MET A 280 36.33 7.75 15.55
CA MET A 280 37.43 7.69 14.59
C MET A 280 38.60 6.83 15.10
N ARG A 281 38.96 6.96 16.39
CA ARG A 281 39.93 6.05 17.03
C ARG A 281 39.45 4.60 17.00
N ALA A 282 38.18 4.34 17.30
CA ALA A 282 37.60 2.99 17.26
C ALA A 282 37.59 2.35 15.86
N TYR A 283 37.45 3.15 14.80
CA TYR A 283 37.67 2.66 13.43
C TYR A 283 39.16 2.35 13.18
N LYS A 284 40.07 3.24 13.62
CA LYS A 284 41.53 3.11 13.47
C LYS A 284 42.08 1.88 14.20
N ASP A 285 41.66 1.60 15.43
CA ASP A 285 42.05 0.40 16.18
C ASP A 285 41.25 -0.88 15.82
N GLY A 286 40.05 -0.74 15.25
CA GLY A 286 39.20 -1.87 14.83
C GLY A 286 38.22 -2.38 15.89
N SER A 287 38.08 -1.69 17.03
CA SER A 287 37.00 -1.91 18.00
C SER A 287 35.61 -1.55 17.44
N ARG A 288 35.59 -0.72 16.38
CA ARG A 288 34.44 -0.51 15.49
C ARG A 288 34.79 -0.97 14.07
N ALA A 289 34.25 -2.10 13.64
CA ALA A 289 34.51 -2.63 12.30
C ALA A 289 33.60 -1.98 11.24
N ASP A 290 34.21 -1.33 10.24
CA ASP A 290 33.56 -0.89 9.00
C ASP A 290 34.64 -0.73 7.91
N PRO A 291 34.59 -1.52 6.81
CA PRO A 291 35.60 -1.44 5.75
C PRO A 291 35.69 -0.05 5.10
N SER A 292 34.57 0.67 4.99
CA SER A 292 34.49 1.99 4.34
C SER A 292 35.17 3.08 5.16
N MET A 293 35.12 2.97 6.50
CA MET A 293 35.71 3.96 7.41
C MET A 293 37.13 3.60 7.90
N LYS A 294 37.57 2.34 7.75
CA LYS A 294 38.90 1.90 8.22
C LYS A 294 40.05 2.69 7.59
N ALA A 295 40.04 2.87 6.27
CA ALA A 295 41.08 3.62 5.57
C ALA A 295 41.00 5.14 5.87
N PRO A 296 39.84 5.83 5.72
CA PRO A 296 39.70 7.24 6.11
C PRO A 296 40.08 7.54 7.57
N ALA A 297 39.78 6.66 8.52
CA ALA A 297 40.16 6.86 9.92
C ALA A 297 41.68 6.66 10.18
N SER A 298 42.35 5.88 9.33
CA SER A 298 43.79 5.62 9.47
C SER A 298 44.65 6.78 8.98
N SER A 299 44.17 7.54 7.99
CA SER A 299 44.88 8.68 7.37
C SER A 299 44.81 10.00 8.15
N VAL A 300 44.14 10.06 9.30
CA VAL A 300 43.99 11.29 10.10
C VAL A 300 44.78 11.19 11.41
N ASP A 301 45.50 12.28 11.73
CA ASP A 301 46.24 12.47 12.98
C ASP A 301 45.38 13.11 14.10
N GLU A 302 45.92 13.16 15.31
CA GLU A 302 45.23 13.63 16.51
C GLU A 302 44.90 15.13 16.55
N THR A 303 45.64 15.97 15.82
CA THR A 303 45.33 17.40 15.69
C THR A 303 44.20 17.58 14.67
N THR A 304 44.35 16.97 13.49
CA THR A 304 43.33 17.01 12.44
C THR A 304 41.98 16.41 12.90
N LEU A 305 42.00 15.35 13.72
CA LEU A 305 40.77 14.80 14.33
C LEU A 305 40.05 15.81 15.24
N LYS A 306 40.77 16.59 16.05
CA LYS A 306 40.18 17.61 16.93
C LYS A 306 39.59 18.76 16.11
N ASP A 307 40.30 19.20 15.09
CA ASP A 307 39.86 20.27 14.21
C ASP A 307 38.60 19.86 13.42
N MET A 308 38.57 18.65 12.86
CA MET A 308 37.37 18.07 12.22
C MET A 308 36.21 17.91 13.20
N ALA A 309 36.47 17.47 14.44
CA ALA A 309 35.44 17.37 15.48
C ALA A 309 34.83 18.73 15.83
N ALA A 310 35.66 19.77 15.97
CA ALA A 310 35.22 21.14 16.19
C ALA A 310 34.40 21.70 15.02
N TYR A 311 34.82 21.41 13.78
CA TYR A 311 34.08 21.77 12.57
C TYR A 311 32.69 21.11 12.54
N TYR A 312 32.61 19.78 12.66
CA TYR A 312 31.36 19.03 12.55
C TYR A 312 30.38 19.31 13.70
N ALA A 313 30.87 19.41 14.94
CA ALA A 313 30.04 19.77 16.10
C ALA A 313 29.36 21.14 15.92
N ASN A 314 30.00 22.08 15.20
CA ASN A 314 29.41 23.38 14.90
C ASN A 314 28.58 23.43 13.60
N GLN A 315 28.51 22.38 12.78
CA GLN A 315 27.62 22.36 11.61
C GLN A 315 26.15 22.25 12.04
N ALA A 316 25.24 22.74 11.19
CA ALA A 316 23.81 22.67 11.45
C ALA A 316 23.25 21.31 10.98
N PRO A 317 22.79 20.42 11.89
CA PRO A 317 22.16 19.17 11.48
C PRO A 317 20.83 19.43 10.78
N GLN A 318 20.52 18.62 9.77
CA GLN A 318 19.21 18.60 9.12
C GLN A 318 18.44 17.33 9.45
N GLN A 319 17.12 17.38 9.27
CA GLN A 319 16.26 16.24 9.55
C GLN A 319 16.33 15.23 8.39
N PRO A 320 16.57 13.93 8.64
CA PRO A 320 16.49 12.92 7.60
C PRO A 320 15.08 12.85 7.00
N LYS A 321 14.99 12.46 5.72
CA LYS A 321 13.70 12.38 4.99
C LYS A 321 12.93 11.11 5.36
N VAL A 322 12.49 11.01 6.62
CA VAL A 322 11.67 9.90 7.13
C VAL A 322 10.23 10.04 6.63
N ARG A 323 9.68 8.97 6.03
CA ARG A 323 8.23 8.88 5.82
C ARG A 323 7.55 8.74 7.17
N LYS A 324 6.73 9.72 7.55
CA LYS A 324 5.85 9.59 8.73
C LYS A 324 4.88 8.42 8.53
N SER A 325 4.61 7.70 9.61
CA SER A 325 3.47 6.81 9.77
C SER A 325 2.18 7.56 9.41
N LEU A 326 1.27 6.88 8.72
CA LEU A 326 -0.01 7.44 8.33
C LEU A 326 -1.02 7.20 9.44
N THR A 327 -1.92 8.16 9.65
CA THR A 327 -3.13 7.91 10.43
C THR A 327 -4.07 6.94 9.70
N ILE A 328 -4.97 6.28 10.43
CA ILE A 328 -6.00 5.42 9.83
C ILE A 328 -6.86 6.17 8.81
N ALA A 329 -7.14 7.46 9.04
CA ALA A 329 -7.85 8.30 8.09
C ALA A 329 -7.06 8.49 6.77
N GLU A 330 -5.76 8.77 6.85
CA GLU A 330 -4.89 8.91 5.66
C GLU A 330 -4.68 7.58 4.93
N MET A 331 -4.66 6.45 5.64
CA MET A 331 -4.63 5.12 5.02
C MET A 331 -5.95 4.80 4.31
N ALA A 332 -7.08 4.98 4.99
CA ALA A 332 -8.41 4.76 4.42
C ALA A 332 -8.65 5.63 3.17
N GLN A 333 -8.28 6.91 3.21
CA GLN A 333 -8.31 7.81 2.04
C GLN A 333 -7.49 7.33 0.82
N ARG A 334 -6.51 6.43 1.00
CA ARG A 334 -5.79 5.82 -0.12
C ARG A 334 -6.52 4.59 -0.66
N CYS A 335 -7.06 3.76 0.22
CA CYS A 335 -7.88 2.61 -0.13
C CYS A 335 -9.19 3.03 -0.84
N ASP A 336 -9.84 4.09 -0.36
CA ASP A 336 -11.07 4.68 -0.91
C ASP A 336 -10.93 5.16 -2.36
N ARG A 337 -9.70 5.40 -2.86
CA ARG A 337 -9.44 5.76 -4.27
C ARG A 337 -9.87 4.67 -5.25
N CYS A 338 -9.90 3.41 -4.79
CA CYS A 338 -10.39 2.26 -5.57
C CYS A 338 -11.66 1.67 -4.94
N HIS A 339 -11.72 1.64 -3.61
CA HIS A 339 -12.84 1.06 -2.86
C HIS A 339 -14.00 2.03 -2.60
N GLY A 340 -13.95 3.25 -3.14
CA GLY A 340 -14.96 4.30 -2.95
C GLY A 340 -14.91 4.94 -1.56
N VAL A 341 -15.58 6.09 -1.41
CA VAL A 341 -15.65 6.84 -0.15
C VAL A 341 -16.24 5.95 0.96
N ASP A 342 -15.58 5.92 2.12
CA ASP A 342 -15.91 5.04 3.26
C ASP A 342 -15.92 3.54 2.89
N GLY A 343 -15.21 3.14 1.83
CA GLY A 343 -15.23 1.77 1.31
C GLY A 343 -16.50 1.40 0.53
N ASN A 344 -17.26 2.38 0.03
CA ASN A 344 -18.45 2.18 -0.79
C ASN A 344 -18.19 2.38 -2.30
N SER A 345 -17.51 1.44 -2.94
CA SER A 345 -17.12 1.55 -4.36
C SER A 345 -18.33 1.68 -5.27
N THR A 346 -18.27 2.53 -6.30
CA THR A 346 -19.28 2.57 -7.37
C THR A 346 -18.90 1.75 -8.59
N ASP A 347 -17.61 1.42 -8.76
CA ASP A 347 -17.14 0.53 -9.84
C ASP A 347 -17.64 -0.92 -9.59
N PRO A 348 -18.34 -1.54 -10.56
CA PRO A 348 -18.87 -2.90 -10.39
C PRO A 348 -17.80 -3.98 -10.18
N ARG A 349 -16.52 -3.71 -10.50
CA ARG A 349 -15.38 -4.65 -10.31
C ARG A 349 -14.65 -4.47 -8.99
N SER A 350 -14.71 -3.29 -8.40
CA SER A 350 -13.98 -2.97 -7.18
C SER A 350 -14.86 -3.25 -5.95
N PRO A 351 -14.43 -4.10 -5.01
CA PRO A 351 -15.30 -4.53 -3.92
C PRO A 351 -15.57 -3.39 -2.94
N ALA A 352 -16.80 -3.36 -2.43
CA ALA A 352 -17.14 -2.60 -1.23
C ALA A 352 -16.48 -3.26 0.00
N LEU A 353 -15.90 -2.43 0.86
CA LEU A 353 -15.30 -2.82 2.14
C LEU A 353 -16.20 -2.45 3.34
N ALA A 354 -17.08 -1.46 3.16
CA ALA A 354 -17.97 -0.97 4.20
C ALA A 354 -18.84 -2.08 4.81
N ALA A 355 -19.03 -2.04 6.13
CA ALA A 355 -19.74 -3.03 6.95
C ALA A 355 -19.30 -4.49 6.78
N GLN A 356 -18.16 -4.77 6.13
CA GLN A 356 -17.62 -6.12 6.02
C GLN A 356 -17.07 -6.59 7.37
N ARG A 357 -17.14 -7.89 7.66
CA ARG A 357 -16.67 -8.44 8.93
C ARG A 357 -15.18 -8.18 9.17
N THR A 358 -14.85 -7.73 10.38
CA THR A 358 -13.46 -7.49 10.81
C THR A 358 -12.58 -8.72 10.64
N ASP A 359 -13.02 -9.89 11.12
CA ASP A 359 -12.27 -11.16 11.06
C ASP A 359 -12.01 -11.68 9.64
N TYR A 360 -12.84 -11.28 8.67
CA TYR A 360 -12.61 -11.54 7.25
C TYR A 360 -11.62 -10.52 6.65
N LEU A 361 -11.78 -9.22 6.93
CA LEU A 361 -10.87 -8.18 6.45
C LEU A 361 -9.44 -8.39 6.97
N GLU A 362 -9.27 -8.60 8.29
CA GLU A 362 -8.00 -8.92 8.94
C GLU A 362 -7.24 -10.06 8.26
N ARG A 363 -7.97 -11.14 7.91
CA ARG A 363 -7.43 -12.31 7.21
C ARG A 363 -7.07 -11.95 5.76
N VAL A 364 -7.97 -11.30 5.03
CA VAL A 364 -7.80 -10.99 3.61
C VAL A 364 -6.64 -10.03 3.37
N LEU A 365 -6.47 -9.01 4.21
CA LEU A 365 -5.35 -8.09 4.14
C LEU A 365 -4.02 -8.84 4.34
N ARG A 366 -3.95 -9.75 5.32
CA ARG A 366 -2.77 -10.59 5.54
C ARG A 366 -2.48 -11.51 4.35
N LEU A 367 -3.49 -12.17 3.77
CA LEU A 367 -3.35 -13.02 2.58
C LEU A 367 -2.86 -12.24 1.34
N TYR A 368 -3.24 -10.97 1.18
CA TYR A 368 -2.69 -10.10 0.12
C TYR A 368 -1.24 -9.69 0.38
N ARG A 369 -0.86 -9.50 1.66
CA ARG A 369 0.51 -9.14 2.06
C ARG A 369 1.47 -10.34 1.99
N THR A 370 1.02 -11.56 2.29
CA THR A 370 1.81 -12.81 2.09
C THR A 370 1.83 -13.31 0.66
N GLY A 371 0.93 -12.81 -0.20
CA GLY A 371 0.81 -13.23 -1.60
C GLY A 371 -0.01 -14.52 -1.81
N GLU A 372 -0.49 -15.15 -0.74
CA GLU A 372 -1.43 -16.28 -0.79
C GLU A 372 -2.70 -15.92 -1.57
N ARG A 373 -3.20 -14.68 -1.40
CA ARG A 373 -4.19 -14.08 -2.29
C ARG A 373 -3.50 -13.12 -3.24
N LYS A 374 -3.52 -13.45 -4.53
CA LYS A 374 -2.78 -12.71 -5.56
C LYS A 374 -3.49 -11.41 -5.96
N SER A 375 -2.84 -10.26 -5.75
CA SER A 375 -3.16 -8.99 -6.43
C SER A 375 -1.98 -8.03 -6.31
N LYS A 376 -1.35 -7.66 -7.43
CA LYS A 376 -0.21 -6.72 -7.45
C LYS A 376 -0.57 -5.37 -6.80
N ALA A 377 -1.79 -4.88 -7.06
CA ALA A 377 -2.27 -3.62 -6.49
C ALA A 377 -2.43 -3.71 -4.98
N MET A 378 -3.06 -4.77 -4.45
CA MET A 378 -3.25 -4.91 -3.00
C MET A 378 -1.93 -5.19 -2.29
N THR A 379 -1.05 -6.02 -2.83
CA THR A 379 0.28 -6.26 -2.22
C THR A 379 1.08 -4.94 -2.13
N ALA A 380 1.06 -4.09 -3.17
CA ALA A 380 1.71 -2.77 -3.12
C ALA A 380 1.02 -1.78 -2.17
N MET A 381 -0.31 -1.83 -2.03
CA MET A 381 -1.07 -0.98 -1.10
C MET A 381 -0.85 -1.32 0.38
N LEU A 382 -0.44 -2.56 0.67
CA LEU A 382 -0.16 -3.06 2.01
C LEU A 382 1.34 -3.11 2.34
N ASP A 383 2.19 -2.68 1.41
CA ASP A 383 3.63 -2.58 1.63
C ASP A 383 3.95 -1.54 2.70
N GLY A 384 4.84 -1.90 3.63
CA GLY A 384 5.15 -1.09 4.82
C GLY A 384 4.05 -0.97 5.88
N LEU A 385 2.88 -1.62 5.73
CA LEU A 385 1.84 -1.62 6.78
C LEU A 385 2.06 -2.74 7.82
N SER A 386 2.03 -2.36 9.10
CA SER A 386 2.15 -3.26 10.24
C SER A 386 0.87 -4.09 10.45
N ASP A 387 0.94 -5.16 11.24
CA ASP A 387 -0.27 -5.90 11.64
C ASP A 387 -1.31 -5.01 12.34
N ALA A 388 -0.87 -4.06 13.16
CA ALA A 388 -1.77 -3.12 13.84
C ALA A 388 -2.51 -2.21 12.86
N ASP A 389 -1.86 -1.81 11.76
CA ASP A 389 -2.48 -1.02 10.69
C ASP A 389 -3.55 -1.85 9.95
N LEU A 390 -3.28 -3.14 9.69
CA LEU A 390 -4.24 -4.04 9.06
C LEU A 390 -5.48 -4.27 9.94
N ASP A 391 -5.28 -4.49 11.24
CA ASP A 391 -6.37 -4.70 12.21
C ASP A 391 -7.21 -3.42 12.39
N ALA A 392 -6.55 -2.27 12.45
CA ALA A 392 -7.22 -0.98 12.56
C ALA A 392 -7.97 -0.58 11.27
N LEU A 393 -7.44 -0.89 10.09
CA LEU A 393 -8.15 -0.74 8.80
C LEU A 393 -9.37 -1.67 8.71
N ALA A 394 -9.22 -2.93 9.12
CA ALA A 394 -10.33 -3.88 9.19
C ALA A 394 -11.44 -3.39 10.15
N ALA A 395 -11.06 -2.91 11.33
CA ALA A 395 -11.98 -2.37 12.32
C ALA A 395 -12.62 -1.04 11.88
N HIS A 396 -11.92 -0.23 11.07
CA HIS A 396 -12.45 0.99 10.46
C HIS A 396 -13.58 0.65 9.47
N TYR A 397 -13.29 -0.13 8.42
CA TYR A 397 -14.28 -0.44 7.38
C TYR A 397 -15.47 -1.26 7.89
N ALA A 398 -15.27 -2.13 8.89
CA ALA A 398 -16.36 -2.86 9.53
C ALA A 398 -17.42 -1.95 10.20
N ARG A 399 -17.05 -0.73 10.59
CA ARG A 399 -17.96 0.28 11.18
C ARG A 399 -18.55 1.24 10.17
N GLN A 400 -18.10 1.21 8.91
CA GLN A 400 -18.61 2.11 7.88
C GLN A 400 -20.01 1.70 7.41
N LYS A 401 -20.87 2.68 7.12
CA LYS A 401 -22.22 2.42 6.61
C LYS A 401 -22.15 1.98 5.16
N ALA A 402 -22.39 0.69 4.94
CA ALA A 402 -22.48 0.12 3.60
C ALA A 402 -23.68 0.66 2.81
N ARG A 403 -23.49 0.77 1.49
CA ARG A 403 -24.48 1.23 0.52
C ARG A 403 -24.57 0.24 -0.65
N ALA A 404 -25.79 -0.18 -0.96
CA ALA A 404 -26.10 -0.83 -2.22
C ALA A 404 -25.85 0.14 -3.40
N VAL A 405 -25.51 -0.40 -4.57
CA VAL A 405 -25.32 0.37 -5.80
C VAL A 405 -26.15 -0.28 -6.90
N ILE A 406 -27.02 0.51 -7.53
CA ILE A 406 -27.84 0.07 -8.66
C ILE A 406 -27.15 0.53 -9.95
N TYR A 407 -26.97 -0.40 -10.88
CA TYR A 407 -26.40 -0.14 -12.20
C TYR A 407 -27.52 0.08 -13.21
N VAL A 408 -27.57 1.27 -13.80
CA VAL A 408 -28.56 1.63 -14.83
C VAL A 408 -27.86 1.68 -16.18
N PRO A 409 -28.27 0.88 -17.19
CA PRO A 409 -27.76 1.02 -18.54
C PRO A 409 -28.24 2.35 -19.13
N LEU A 410 -27.29 3.20 -19.55
CA LEU A 410 -27.62 4.41 -20.30
C LEU A 410 -27.85 4.06 -21.78
N PRO A 411 -28.87 4.65 -22.44
CA PRO A 411 -29.01 4.51 -23.89
C PRO A 411 -27.75 5.01 -24.61
N SER A 412 -27.32 4.27 -25.63
CA SER A 412 -26.35 4.79 -26.60
C SER A 412 -26.95 6.01 -27.31
N LYS A 413 -26.15 7.08 -27.43
CA LYS A 413 -26.50 8.26 -28.24
C LYS A 413 -26.53 7.93 -29.72
#